data_AF-A0A946FY12-F1
#
_entry.id   AF-A0A946FY12-F1
#
_cell.length_a   1.000
_cell.length_b   1.000
_cell.length_c   1.000
_cell.angle_alpha   90.00
_cell.angle_beta   90.00
_cell.angle_gamma   90.00
#
_symmetry.space_group_name_H-M   'P 1'
#
loop_
_entity.id
_entity.type
_entity.pdbx_description
1 polymer ?
#
loop_
_entity_poly.entity_id
_entity_poly.type
_entity_poly.pdbx_seq_one_letter_code
_entity_poly.pdbx_strand_id
1 'polypeptide(L)' 'MAKFNTKFELSVSDMTIIEDALRASKLAKTQEIKKKPMEKQNVREIHELLGRLHNQKNFYRPSNGIYIGG' A
#
# COMPACT_ATOMS: atom_id res chain seq x y z
N MET A 1 -15.13 26.98 5.62
CA MET A 1 -14.97 25.51 5.71
C MET A 1 -13.50 25.18 5.54
N ALA A 2 -12.94 24.31 6.36
CA ALA A 2 -11.55 23.86 6.18
C ALA A 2 -11.48 23.03 4.89
N LYS A 3 -10.58 23.41 3.97
CA LYS A 3 -10.32 22.67 2.73
C LYS A 3 -9.29 21.60 3.02
N PHE A 4 -9.48 20.40 2.47
CA PHE A 4 -8.49 19.34 2.59
C PHE A 4 -7.18 19.72 1.89
N ASN A 5 -6.06 19.33 2.50
CA ASN A 5 -4.76 19.46 1.89
C ASN A 5 -4.62 18.39 0.78
N THR A 6 -4.14 18.80 -0.39
CA THR A 6 -3.89 17.91 -1.53
C THR A 6 -2.40 17.69 -1.78
N LYS A 7 -1.52 18.36 -1.03
CA LYS A 7 -0.06 18.22 -1.11
C LYS A 7 0.47 17.69 0.21
N PHE A 8 0.99 16.46 0.20
CA PHE A 8 1.57 15.84 1.38
C PHE A 8 3.09 15.86 1.23
N GLU A 9 3.78 16.39 2.25
CA GLU A 9 5.24 16.34 2.35
C GLU A 9 5.59 15.08 3.14
N LEU A 10 5.96 14.01 2.42
CA LEU A 10 6.32 12.72 2.99
C LEU A 10 7.72 12.32 2.53
N SER A 11 8.55 11.87 3.46
CA SER A 11 9.84 11.28 3.11
C SER A 11 9.68 9.83 2.65
N VAL A 12 10.75 9.27 2.04
CA VAL A 12 10.81 7.85 1.68
C VAL A 12 10.70 6.96 2.93
N SER A 13 11.24 7.41 4.06
CA SER A 13 11.13 6.70 5.34
C SER A 13 9.68 6.66 5.83
N ASP A 14 8.97 7.78 5.78
CA ASP A 14 7.56 7.85 6.17
C ASP A 14 6.71 6.92 5.31
N MET A 15 6.98 6.91 4.00
CA MET A 15 6.28 6.02 3.06
C MET A 15 6.48 4.54 3.41
N THR A 16 7.70 4.17 3.81
CA THR A 16 8.02 2.79 4.21
C THR A 16 7.22 2.38 5.45
N ILE A 17 7.18 3.25 6.47
CA ILE A 17 6.40 3.00 7.70
C ILE A 17 4.91 2.87 7.38
N ILE A 18 4.37 3.72 6.50
CA ILE A 18 2.97 3.66 6.07
C ILE A 18 2.69 2.34 5.35
N GLU A 19 3.53 1.93 4.41
CA GLU A 19 3.38 0.67 3.69
C GLU A 19 3.41 -0.54 4.63
N ASP A 20 4.33 -0.56 5.61
CA ASP A 20 4.45 -1.64 6.58
C ASP A 20 3.22 -1.73 7.49
N ALA A 21 2.74 -0.59 7.99
CA ALA A 21 1.50 -0.52 8.79
C ALA A 21 0.29 -1.01 8.00
N LEU A 22 0.17 -0.62 6.72
CA LEU A 22 -0.91 -1.08 5.84
C LEU A 22 -0.82 -2.59 5.58
N ARG A 23 0.38 -3.15 5.36
CA ARG A 23 0.59 -4.60 5.20
C ARG A 23 0.19 -5.37 6.45
N ALA A 24 0.61 -4.89 7.63
CA ALA A 24 0.25 -5.50 8.91
C ALA A 24 -1.27 -5.46 9.16
N SER A 25 -1.90 -4.32 8.91
CA SER A 25 -3.35 -4.15 9.03
C SER A 25 -4.12 -5.07 8.06
N LYS A 26 -3.68 -5.16 6.81
CA LYS A 26 -4.25 -6.10 5.82
C LYS A 26 -4.16 -7.54 6.31
N LEU A 27 -3.02 -7.95 6.85
CA LEU A 27 -2.82 -9.30 7.37
C LEU A 27 -3.76 -9.59 8.53
N ALA A 28 -3.82 -8.72 9.54
CA ALA A 28 -4.70 -8.87 10.70
C ALA A 28 -6.18 -9.00 10.27
N LYS A 29 -6.66 -8.08 9.44
CA LYS A 29 -8.05 -8.10 8.94
C LYS A 29 -8.35 -9.32 8.07
N THR A 30 -7.39 -9.79 7.29
CA THR A 30 -7.57 -11.02 6.49
C THR A 30 -7.81 -12.23 7.39
N GLN A 31 -7.12 -12.32 8.54
CA GLN A 31 -7.35 -13.39 9.52
C GLN A 31 -8.71 -13.25 10.22
N GLU A 32 -9.16 -12.02 10.48
CA GLU A 32 -10.49 -11.76 11.05
C GLU A 32 -11.61 -12.16 10.07
N ILE A 33 -11.48 -11.81 8.79
CA ILE A 33 -12.46 -12.17 7.75
C ILE A 33 -12.61 -13.68 7.59
N LYS A 34 -11.52 -14.45 7.73
CA LYS A 34 -11.60 -15.93 7.74
C LYS A 34 -12.52 -16.44 8.85
N LYS A 35 -12.60 -15.73 9.98
CA LYS A 35 -13.49 -16.05 11.10
C LYS A 35 -14.90 -15.46 10.93
N LYS A 36 -15.03 -14.31 10.24
CA LYS A 36 -16.30 -13.58 10.02
C LYS A 36 -16.36 -12.97 8.61
N PRO A 37 -16.97 -13.66 7.62
CA PRO A 37 -16.83 -13.30 6.19
C PRO A 37 -17.50 -11.98 5.74
N MET A 38 -18.30 -11.32 6.58
CA MET A 38 -19.07 -10.13 6.20
C MET A 38 -18.24 -8.84 6.07
N GLU A 39 -17.00 -8.78 6.58
CA GLU A 39 -16.18 -7.55 6.60
C GLU A 39 -15.07 -7.50 5.53
N LYS A 40 -15.39 -7.82 4.27
CA LYS A 40 -14.39 -7.86 3.18
C LYS A 40 -13.96 -6.50 2.63
N GLN A 41 -14.75 -5.44 2.83
CA GLN A 41 -14.51 -4.13 2.19
C GLN A 41 -13.16 -3.51 2.60
N ASN A 42 -12.82 -3.54 3.89
CA ASN A 42 -11.60 -2.92 4.41
C ASN A 42 -10.30 -3.52 3.86
N VAL A 43 -10.26 -4.84 3.60
CA VAL A 43 -9.04 -5.49 3.07
C VAL A 43 -8.78 -5.13 1.61
N ARG A 44 -9.86 -4.99 0.81
CA ARG A 44 -9.73 -4.59 -0.59
C ARG A 44 -9.20 -3.16 -0.69
N GLU A 45 -9.74 -2.23 0.08
CA GLU A 45 -9.31 -0.83 0.07
C GLU A 45 -7.83 -0.66 0.43
N ILE A 46 -7.36 -1.37 1.47
CA ILE A 46 -5.94 -1.38 1.86
C ILE A 46 -5.08 -1.94 0.72
N HIS A 47 -5.54 -3.01 0.05
CA HIS A 47 -4.80 -3.59 -1.07
C HIS A 47 -4.67 -2.62 -2.25
N GLU A 48 -5.75 -1.94 -2.62
CA GLU A 48 -5.75 -0.95 -3.69
C GLU A 48 -4.86 0.25 -3.34
N LEU A 49 -4.87 0.70 -2.08
CA LEU A 49 -3.98 1.78 -1.61
C LEU A 49 -2.51 1.38 -1.71
N LEU A 50 -2.14 0.19 -1.23
CA LEU A 50 -0.78 -0.34 -1.38
C LEU A 50 -0.34 -0.41 -2.85
N GLY A 51 -1.26 -0.78 -3.76
CA GLY A 51 -0.99 -0.75 -5.20
C GLY A 51 -0.72 0.65 -5.73
N ARG A 52 -1.50 1.65 -5.32
CA ARG A 52 -1.26 3.06 -5.69
C ARG A 52 0.06 3.58 -5.16
N LEU A 53 0.42 3.27 -3.91
CA LEU A 53 1.71 3.66 -3.33
C LEU A 53 2.88 3.01 -4.09
N HIS A 54 2.77 1.71 -4.38
CA HIS A 54 3.76 0.98 -5.16
C HIS A 54 4.00 1.62 -6.54
N ASN A 55 2.93 2.01 -7.24
CA ASN A 55 3.02 2.62 -8.57
C ASN A 55 3.66 4.01 -8.58
N GLN A 56 3.84 4.65 -7.42
CA GLN A 56 4.57 5.92 -7.31
C GLN A 56 6.09 5.73 -7.18
N LYS A 57 6.59 4.49 -7.04
CA LYS A 57 8.04 4.22 -6.92
C LYS A 57 8.73 4.27 -8.28
N ASN A 58 9.98 4.74 -8.27
CA ASN A 58 10.88 4.65 -9.42
C ASN A 58 11.54 3.27 -9.44
N PHE A 59 11.08 2.39 -10.33
CA PHE A 59 11.65 1.06 -10.51
C PHE A 59 12.84 1.13 -11.46
N TYR A 60 14.01 0.68 -11.00
CA TYR A 60 15.15 0.49 -11.88
C TYR A 60 14.87 -0.66 -12.85
N ARG A 61 14.98 -0.38 -14.16
CA ARG A 61 14.90 -1.39 -15.21
C ARG A 61 16.21 -1.36 -16.01
N PRO A 62 17.06 -2.39 -15.93
CA PRO A 62 18.28 -2.44 -16.72
C PRO A 62 17.95 -2.51 -18.22
N SER A 63 18.68 -1.74 -19.03
CA SER A 63 18.47 -1.64 -20.47
C SER A 63 18.92 -2.88 -21.25
N ASN A 64 19.95 -3.58 -20.76
CA ASN A 64 20.58 -4.72 -21.44
C ASN A 64 20.57 -6.02 -20.60
N GLY A 65 19.63 -6.16 -19.66
CA GLY A 65 19.57 -7.30 -18.74
C GLY A 65 18.17 -7.90 -18.59
N ILE A 66 18.11 -9.14 -18.10
CA ILE A 66 16.85 -9.82 -17.77
C ILE A 66 16.18 -9.06 -16.63
N TYR A 67 14.92 -8.67 -16.81
CA TYR A 67 14.10 -8.06 -15.77
C TYR A 67 13.84 -9.08 -14.66
N ILE A 68 14.28 -8.77 -13.43
CA ILE A 68 13.93 -9.53 -12.22
C ILE A 68 12.95 -8.65 -11.43
N GLY A 69 11.65 -8.91 -11.58
CA GLY A 69 10.59 -8.28 -10.80
C GLY A 69 10.10 -9.23 -9.70
N GLY A 70 9.87 -8.68 -8.50
CA GLY A 70 9.25 -9.36 -7.36
C GLY A 70 8.03 -8.60 -6.86
#